data_AF-A0A6P6RND3-F1
#
_entry.id   AF-A0A6P6RND3-F1
#
_cell.length_a   1.000
_cell.length_b   1.000
_cell.length_c   1.000
_cell.angle_alpha   90.00
_cell.angle_beta   90.00
_cell.angle_gamma   90.00
#
_symmetry.space_group_name_H-M   'P 1'
#
loop_
_entity.id
_entity.type
_entity.pdbx_description
1 polymer ?
#
loop_
_entity_poly.entity_id
_entity_poly.type
_entity_poly.pdbx_seq_one_letter_code
_entity_poly.pdbx_strand_id
1 'polypeptide(L)'
;MSCNFDFRAGVFFFSFEHLCCQILRHLFGCVRKHVVRVTPGSVEIIYTLTLQSHSARLRDEDMEFEESGIGEECGVFGCVAAGEWPTQLEVAQILTLGLVALQHRGQESAGIATSTGTNSPTYTTLKGMGLVNTAFKAEDLLKLRNGNLGIGHTRYSTTGISELQNCQPFVVDTLHGKIAVAHNGELVNASALRKKVMRHGVGLSTSSDSELITQLLALTPPMEELDTPDWVARIKNLMTETPTSYSLLVMYKDVIYAVRDPYGNRPLSIGRLVPISKLHSSGAGEADTEGWVVSSESCSFQSIGAKYYREVQPGEIVQISKNGLKSLSVVPRPEGDPPAFCIFEYVYFARPDSIFEGQMVYTVRQRCGRQLAIEAPTDADVVSTVPESATPAALGYAQQSGLPYVEVLCKNRYVGRTFIQPNTRLRQLGVAKKFGALTDNFAGKRVVLIDDSIVRGNTISPIIKLLKEAGATEVHIRVASPPIRFPCYMGINIPTKEELIANKPEFEDIAGYIGATSVRYLSVEGLVSAVQSGIESRGKDERISTKTTRLGHCTACLTGKYPVELEW
;
A
#
# COMPACT_ATOMS: atom_id res chain seq x y z
N MET A 1 23.02 41.09 -7.49
CA MET A 1 24.39 41.12 -6.95
C MET A 1 25.20 42.11 -7.78
N SER A 2 25.81 43.12 -7.16
CA SER A 2 26.71 44.08 -7.83
C SER A 2 28.16 43.73 -7.46
N CYS A 3 29.03 43.59 -8.47
CA CYS A 3 30.47 43.41 -8.30
C CYS A 3 31.18 44.54 -9.05
N ASN A 4 31.99 45.34 -8.35
CA ASN A 4 32.86 46.34 -8.96
C ASN A 4 34.27 45.76 -9.11
N PHE A 5 34.84 45.85 -10.31
CA PHE A 5 36.24 45.50 -10.57
C PHE A 5 36.90 46.58 -11.44
N ASP A 6 38.04 47.06 -11.00
CA ASP A 6 38.86 48.08 -11.66
C ASP A 6 40.08 47.39 -12.31
N PHE A 7 40.23 47.47 -13.63
CA PHE A 7 41.40 46.94 -14.32
C PHE A 7 41.81 47.79 -15.53
N ARG A 8 43.04 48.31 -15.45
CA ARG A 8 43.82 48.89 -16.56
C ARG A 8 44.30 47.79 -17.51
N ALA A 9 44.44 48.16 -18.79
CA ALA A 9 44.99 47.41 -19.93
C ALA A 9 44.02 46.43 -20.63
N GLY A 10 43.37 46.94 -21.68
CA GLY A 10 42.41 46.22 -22.51
C GLY A 10 43.07 45.33 -23.55
N VAL A 11 43.07 44.02 -23.31
CA VAL A 11 43.02 42.95 -24.34
C VAL A 11 42.24 41.71 -23.83
N PHE A 12 41.96 41.57 -22.54
CA PHE A 12 41.30 40.37 -21.96
C PHE A 12 39.75 40.39 -21.86
N PHE A 13 39.09 41.43 -22.37
CA PHE A 13 37.65 41.66 -22.14
C PHE A 13 36.72 40.66 -22.87
N PHE A 14 37.09 40.22 -24.08
CA PHE A 14 36.19 39.41 -24.92
C PHE A 14 36.10 37.92 -24.51
N SER A 15 37.17 37.34 -23.95
CA SER A 15 37.22 35.89 -23.67
C SER A 15 36.49 35.51 -22.37
N PHE A 16 36.53 36.37 -21.35
CA PHE A 16 35.87 36.12 -20.06
C PHE A 16 34.37 36.39 -20.10
N GLU A 17 33.91 37.36 -20.90
CA GLU A 17 32.49 37.69 -21.06
C GLU A 17 31.71 36.56 -21.73
N HIS A 18 32.33 35.87 -22.70
CA HIS A 18 31.72 34.74 -23.40
C HIS A 18 31.52 33.53 -22.48
N LEU A 19 32.51 33.25 -21.62
CA LEU A 19 32.45 32.15 -20.66
C LEU A 19 31.37 32.37 -19.59
N CYS A 20 31.25 33.59 -19.07
CA CYS A 20 30.24 33.92 -18.05
C CYS A 20 28.81 33.87 -18.62
N CYS A 21 28.61 34.35 -19.86
CA CYS A 21 27.33 34.21 -20.58
C CYS A 21 26.97 32.74 -20.87
N GLN A 22 27.94 31.89 -21.21
CA GLN A 22 27.70 30.46 -21.42
C GLN A 22 27.28 29.77 -20.12
N ILE A 23 27.97 30.02 -19.01
CA ILE A 23 27.65 29.44 -17.70
C ILE A 23 26.25 29.88 -17.23
N LEU A 24 25.92 31.16 -17.35
CA LEU A 24 24.62 31.69 -16.91
C LEU A 24 23.46 31.22 -17.80
N ARG A 25 23.67 31.07 -19.12
CA ARG A 25 22.68 30.43 -20.00
C ARG A 25 22.46 28.96 -19.66
N HIS A 26 23.52 28.25 -19.30
CA HIS A 26 23.45 26.83 -18.99
C HIS A 26 22.74 26.55 -17.67
N LEU A 27 22.84 27.45 -16.69
CA LEU A 27 22.23 27.30 -15.37
C LEU A 27 20.80 27.85 -15.27
N PHE A 28 20.45 28.91 -16.01
CA PHE A 28 19.20 29.67 -15.75
C PHE A 28 18.37 30.03 -17.00
N GLY A 29 18.75 29.55 -18.20
CA GLY A 29 18.00 29.80 -19.43
C GLY A 29 18.28 31.15 -20.10
N CYS A 30 17.24 31.83 -20.60
CA CYS A 30 17.39 33.01 -21.49
C CYS A 30 17.87 34.26 -20.73
N VAL A 31 19.05 34.77 -21.08
CA VAL A 31 19.65 35.99 -20.50
C VAL A 31 19.55 37.14 -21.51
N ARG A 32 18.86 38.24 -21.17
CA ARG A 32 18.90 39.50 -21.93
C ARG A 32 19.89 40.48 -21.31
N LYS A 33 20.79 41.00 -22.16
CA LYS A 33 21.83 41.97 -21.80
C LYS A 33 21.29 43.40 -22.02
N HIS A 34 21.37 44.24 -20.99
CA HIS A 34 21.15 45.69 -21.13
C HIS A 34 22.45 46.42 -20.79
N VAL A 35 22.94 47.24 -21.73
CA VAL A 35 24.05 48.17 -21.49
C VAL A 35 23.44 49.46 -20.97
N VAL A 36 23.72 49.82 -19.72
CA VAL A 36 23.02 50.93 -19.05
C VAL A 36 23.89 52.19 -18.97
N ARG A 37 25.23 52.09 -19.00
CA ARG A 37 26.11 53.27 -19.09
C ARG A 37 27.52 52.92 -19.57
N VAL A 38 28.09 53.81 -20.41
CA VAL A 38 29.49 53.75 -20.85
C VAL A 38 30.18 55.06 -20.50
N THR A 39 31.29 55.00 -19.77
CA THR A 39 32.19 56.15 -19.53
C THR A 39 33.62 55.80 -19.97
N PRO A 40 34.48 56.77 -20.26
CA PRO A 40 35.86 56.49 -20.65
C PRO A 40 36.59 55.75 -19.52
N GLY A 41 36.85 54.45 -19.71
CA GLY A 41 37.55 53.59 -18.75
C GLY A 41 36.70 52.56 -18.00
N SER A 42 35.37 52.54 -18.13
CA SER A 42 34.52 51.50 -17.52
C SER A 42 33.18 51.31 -18.25
N VAL A 43 32.70 50.06 -18.30
CA VAL A 43 31.39 49.68 -18.85
C VAL A 43 30.61 48.95 -17.77
N GLU A 44 29.41 49.45 -17.43
CA GLU A 44 28.51 48.82 -16.47
C GLU A 44 27.41 48.04 -17.21
N ILE A 45 27.37 46.72 -17.03
CA ILE A 45 26.42 45.82 -17.70
C ILE A 45 25.50 45.21 -16.64
N ILE A 46 24.19 45.43 -16.77
CA ILE A 46 23.18 44.82 -15.91
C ILE A 46 22.51 43.69 -16.68
N TYR A 47 22.55 42.48 -16.12
CA TYR A 47 21.82 41.32 -16.62
C TYR A 47 20.48 41.24 -15.91
N THR A 48 19.38 41.26 -16.67
CA THR A 48 18.04 41.07 -16.10
C THR A 48 17.58 39.65 -16.38
N LEU A 49 17.43 38.86 -15.32
CA LEU A 49 16.85 37.51 -15.38
C LEU A 49 15.34 37.64 -15.43
N THR A 50 14.73 37.25 -16.55
CA THR A 50 13.27 37.14 -16.66
C THR A 50 12.93 35.66 -16.57
N LEU A 51 12.35 35.23 -15.44
CA LEU A 51 11.74 33.90 -15.32
C LEU A 51 10.46 33.88 -16.17
N GLN A 52 10.60 33.60 -17.47
CA GLN A 52 9.46 33.23 -18.29
C GLN A 52 9.21 31.74 -18.08
N SER A 53 8.07 31.42 -17.46
CA SER A 53 7.47 30.09 -17.52
C SER A 53 7.09 29.81 -18.97
N HIS A 54 8.01 29.23 -19.73
CA HIS A 54 7.71 28.60 -20.99
C HIS A 54 7.89 27.10 -20.83
N SER A 55 6.74 26.43 -20.82
CA SER A 55 6.55 25.02 -21.12
C SER A 55 7.17 24.73 -22.50
N ALA A 56 8.48 24.49 -22.53
CA ALA A 56 9.14 23.85 -23.65
C ALA A 56 9.26 22.37 -23.29
N ARG A 57 8.44 21.54 -23.95
CA ARG A 57 8.58 20.08 -23.98
C ARG A 57 9.94 19.75 -24.58
N LEU A 58 10.98 19.68 -23.75
CA LEU A 58 12.10 18.81 -24.01
C LEU A 58 11.56 17.39 -23.83
N ARG A 59 11.67 16.59 -24.89
CA ARG A 59 11.43 15.15 -24.84
C ARG A 59 12.60 14.55 -24.08
N ASP A 60 12.54 14.66 -22.76
CA ASP A 60 13.26 13.77 -21.88
C ASP A 60 12.51 12.44 -21.92
N GLU A 61 13.00 11.51 -22.74
CA GLU A 61 12.75 10.08 -22.56
C GLU A 61 13.54 9.60 -21.32
N ASP A 62 13.30 10.26 -20.19
CA ASP A 62 13.83 9.88 -18.89
C ASP A 62 12.92 8.79 -18.33
N MET A 63 13.25 7.52 -18.63
CA MET A 63 12.75 6.39 -17.86
C MET A 63 13.33 6.46 -16.45
N GLU A 64 12.64 7.18 -15.57
CA GLU A 64 12.69 6.89 -14.14
C GLU A 64 12.31 5.41 -13.97
N PHE A 65 13.23 4.61 -13.41
CA PHE A 65 12.87 3.32 -12.86
C PHE A 65 12.09 3.58 -11.57
N GLU A 66 10.85 4.04 -11.72
CA GLU A 66 9.80 3.83 -10.73
C GLU A 66 9.77 2.34 -10.36
N GLU A 67 9.37 2.04 -9.12
CA GLU A 67 9.18 0.66 -8.66
C GLU A 67 8.41 -0.14 -9.74
N SER A 68 9.02 -1.22 -10.21
CA SER A 68 8.57 -1.98 -11.39
C SER A 68 7.44 -2.95 -11.07
N GLY A 69 6.97 -2.94 -9.81
CA GLY A 69 5.90 -3.77 -9.28
C GLY A 69 4.68 -2.95 -8.92
N ILE A 70 3.67 -3.64 -8.39
CA ILE A 70 2.47 -3.00 -7.87
C ILE A 70 2.81 -2.36 -6.52
N GLY A 71 2.49 -1.07 -6.34
CA GLY A 71 2.80 -0.35 -5.10
C GLY A 71 1.97 -0.84 -3.91
N GLU A 72 2.59 -0.88 -2.72
CA GLU A 72 2.00 -1.38 -1.47
C GLU A 72 0.76 -0.56 -1.04
N GLU A 73 -0.02 -1.12 -0.12
CA GLU A 73 -1.32 -0.59 0.31
C GLU A 73 -1.32 -0.28 1.78
N CYS A 74 -1.88 0.85 2.19
CA CYS A 74 -1.84 1.32 3.57
C CYS A 74 -2.22 0.26 4.63
N GLY A 75 -1.54 0.30 5.79
CA GLY A 75 -1.87 -0.54 6.94
C GLY A 75 -2.55 0.28 8.03
N VAL A 76 -3.69 -0.18 8.55
CA VAL A 76 -4.31 0.40 9.76
C VAL A 76 -4.15 -0.55 10.94
N PHE A 77 -3.93 0.01 12.13
CA PHE A 77 -3.84 -0.74 13.37
C PHE A 77 -4.48 0.05 14.52
N GLY A 78 -5.25 -0.58 15.38
CA GLY A 78 -5.90 0.04 16.54
C GLY A 78 -5.82 -0.84 17.76
N CYS A 79 -5.79 -0.21 18.94
CA CYS A 79 -5.71 -0.89 20.23
C CYS A 79 -6.59 -0.18 21.26
N VAL A 80 -7.37 -0.94 22.03
CA VAL A 80 -8.16 -0.47 23.17
C VAL A 80 -7.88 -1.38 24.35
N ALA A 81 -7.35 -0.83 25.44
CA ALA A 81 -7.18 -1.61 26.67
C ALA A 81 -8.53 -1.94 27.30
N ALA A 82 -8.69 -3.18 27.76
CA ALA A 82 -9.90 -3.63 28.45
C ALA A 82 -9.85 -3.31 29.95
N GLY A 83 -11.02 -3.27 30.60
CA GLY A 83 -11.13 -3.08 32.05
C GLY A 83 -10.98 -1.63 32.50
N GLU A 84 -10.46 -1.45 33.72
CA GLU A 84 -10.33 -0.13 34.33
C GLU A 84 -9.17 0.69 33.74
N TRP A 85 -9.40 1.99 33.59
CA TRP A 85 -8.42 2.95 33.10
C TRP A 85 -8.02 3.92 34.23
N PRO A 86 -6.74 4.35 34.31
CA PRO A 86 -5.67 4.13 33.35
C PRO A 86 -5.16 2.68 33.34
N THR A 87 -4.90 2.17 32.14
CA THR A 87 -4.40 0.81 31.94
C THR A 87 -2.93 0.68 32.30
N GLN A 88 -2.47 -0.54 32.55
CA GLN A 88 -1.05 -0.89 32.61
C GLN A 88 -0.51 -1.37 31.25
N LEU A 89 -1.38 -1.50 30.24
CA LEU A 89 -0.95 -1.84 28.88
C LEU A 89 -0.24 -0.65 28.22
N GLU A 90 0.94 -0.91 27.69
CA GLU A 90 1.71 0.05 26.89
C GLU A 90 1.12 0.19 25.48
N VAL A 91 -0.05 0.84 25.36
CA VAL A 91 -0.81 0.96 24.11
C VAL A 91 0.04 1.55 22.98
N ALA A 92 0.85 2.57 23.26
CA ALA A 92 1.74 3.16 22.26
C ALA A 92 2.75 2.16 21.69
N GLN A 93 3.30 1.29 22.54
CA GLN A 93 4.25 0.25 22.13
C GLN A 93 3.55 -0.86 21.33
N ILE A 94 2.34 -1.25 21.75
CA ILE A 94 1.50 -2.22 21.02
C ILE A 94 1.18 -1.71 19.62
N LEU A 95 0.76 -0.44 19.49
CA LEU A 95 0.52 0.19 18.18
C LEU A 95 1.79 0.20 17.33
N THR A 96 2.93 0.56 17.91
CA THR A 96 4.22 0.59 17.20
C THR A 96 4.60 -0.79 16.66
N LEU A 97 4.56 -1.84 17.50
CA LEU A 97 4.87 -3.21 17.10
C LEU A 97 3.87 -3.76 16.07
N GLY A 98 2.58 -3.44 16.23
CA GLY A 98 1.55 -3.77 15.26
C GLY A 98 1.82 -3.16 13.88
N LEU A 99 2.22 -1.89 13.83
CA LEU A 99 2.58 -1.20 12.59
C LEU A 99 3.89 -1.73 11.98
N VAL A 100 4.90 -2.09 12.78
CA VAL A 100 6.10 -2.77 12.27
C VAL A 100 5.73 -4.09 11.59
N ALA A 101 4.78 -4.85 12.15
CA ALA A 101 4.32 -6.08 11.54
C ALA A 101 3.51 -5.88 10.24
N LEU A 102 3.00 -4.66 10.01
CA LEU A 102 2.35 -4.21 8.78
C LEU A 102 3.28 -3.33 7.91
N GLN A 103 4.59 -3.36 8.12
CA GLN A 103 5.50 -2.46 7.40
C GLN A 103 5.51 -2.70 5.88
N HIS A 104 5.22 -3.94 5.44
CA HIS A 104 5.07 -4.34 4.02
C HIS A 104 3.82 -3.77 3.35
N ARG A 105 2.98 -3.07 4.09
CA ARG A 105 1.83 -2.32 3.57
C ARG A 105 2.18 -0.87 3.25
N GLY A 106 3.22 -0.32 3.86
CA GLY A 106 3.58 1.05 3.56
C GLY A 106 4.86 1.48 4.23
N GLN A 107 5.80 1.98 3.43
CA GLN A 107 7.16 2.31 3.87
C GLN A 107 7.47 3.81 3.78
N GLU A 108 6.50 4.62 3.37
CA GLU A 108 6.72 6.05 3.12
C GLU A 108 6.52 6.93 4.34
N SER A 109 5.58 6.57 5.21
CA SER A 109 5.38 7.25 6.48
C SER A 109 4.61 6.38 7.46
N ALA A 110 4.69 6.75 8.73
CA ALA A 110 3.93 6.16 9.80
C ALA A 110 3.36 7.23 10.73
N GLY A 111 2.23 6.94 11.36
CA GLY A 111 1.72 7.77 12.44
C GLY A 111 0.88 7.00 13.45
N ILE A 112 0.81 7.55 14.66
CA ILE A 112 0.04 7.05 15.80
C ILE A 112 -0.72 8.22 16.44
N ALA A 113 -1.97 7.98 16.83
CA ALA A 113 -2.76 8.86 17.67
C ALA A 113 -3.28 8.07 18.87
N THR A 114 -3.05 8.58 20.09
CA THR A 114 -3.53 7.96 21.34
C THR A 114 -4.42 8.91 22.12
N SER A 115 -5.26 8.36 22.99
CA SER A 115 -6.09 9.11 23.92
C SER A 115 -6.12 8.46 25.30
N THR A 116 -6.34 9.26 26.32
CA THR A 116 -6.67 8.78 27.68
C THR A 116 -8.12 8.33 27.78
N GLY A 117 -8.99 8.64 26.81
CA GLY A 117 -10.40 8.26 26.81
C GLY A 117 -11.27 9.06 27.80
N THR A 118 -10.83 10.24 28.22
CA THR A 118 -11.60 11.13 29.10
C THR A 118 -12.59 12.01 28.33
N ASN A 119 -13.59 12.56 29.03
CA ASN A 119 -14.66 13.41 28.43
C ASN A 119 -14.15 14.66 27.70
N SER A 120 -12.95 15.15 28.04
CA SER A 120 -12.23 16.17 27.28
C SER A 120 -11.02 15.49 26.62
N PRO A 121 -11.21 14.75 25.51
CA PRO A 121 -10.19 13.88 24.97
C PRO A 121 -8.99 14.71 24.50
N THR A 122 -7.86 14.55 25.19
CA THR A 122 -6.56 14.97 24.67
C THR A 122 -6.07 13.88 23.72
N TYR A 123 -5.91 14.23 22.45
CA TYR A 123 -5.25 13.36 21.47
C TYR A 123 -3.79 13.74 21.38
N THR A 124 -2.93 12.76 21.55
CA THR A 124 -1.49 12.92 21.34
C THR A 124 -1.11 12.15 20.09
N THR A 125 -0.49 12.85 19.15
CA THR A 125 -0.12 12.31 17.84
C THR A 125 1.39 12.29 17.67
N LEU A 126 1.88 11.24 17.04
CA LEU A 126 3.24 11.13 16.54
C LEU A 126 3.19 10.74 15.07
N LYS A 127 3.86 11.47 14.19
CA LYS A 127 3.89 11.22 12.74
C LYS A 127 5.31 11.42 12.23
N GLY A 128 5.74 10.59 11.28
CA GLY A 128 7.07 10.70 10.69
C GLY A 128 7.15 10.03 9.32
N MET A 129 8.08 10.51 8.51
CA MET A 129 8.39 9.93 7.20
C MET A 129 9.28 8.69 7.35
N GLY A 130 9.17 7.78 6.38
CA GLY A 130 9.92 6.53 6.31
C GLY A 130 9.28 5.39 7.10
N LEU A 131 10.11 4.38 7.38
CA LEU A 131 9.75 3.18 8.14
C LEU A 131 9.39 3.53 9.59
N VAL A 132 8.53 2.72 10.22
CA VAL A 132 8.07 2.90 11.61
C VAL A 132 9.25 3.06 12.58
N ASN A 133 10.26 2.20 12.46
CA ASN A 133 11.46 2.22 13.34
C ASN A 133 12.34 3.46 13.16
N THR A 134 12.23 4.14 12.01
CA THR A 134 12.96 5.39 11.73
C THR A 134 12.10 6.61 12.07
N ALA A 135 10.78 6.50 11.86
CA ALA A 135 9.81 7.56 12.10
C ALA A 135 9.58 7.81 13.59
N PHE A 136 9.66 6.78 14.44
CA PHE A 136 9.39 6.89 15.87
C PHE A 136 10.63 6.59 16.71
N LYS A 137 11.08 7.58 17.48
CA LYS A 137 12.14 7.39 18.47
C LYS A 137 11.54 7.01 19.82
N ALA A 138 12.31 6.32 20.66
CA ALA A 138 11.89 5.94 22.01
C ALA A 138 11.43 7.15 22.84
N GLU A 139 12.14 8.29 22.74
CA GLU A 139 11.78 9.55 23.41
C GLU A 139 10.43 10.12 22.94
N ASP A 140 10.06 9.91 21.69
CA ASP A 140 8.79 10.38 21.14
C ASP A 140 7.62 9.50 21.59
N LEU A 141 7.84 8.19 21.71
CA LEU A 141 6.84 7.25 22.22
C LEU A 141 6.46 7.54 23.67
N LEU A 142 7.39 8.07 24.48
CA LEU A 142 7.09 8.49 25.86
C LEU A 142 6.01 9.58 25.95
N LYS A 143 5.75 10.33 24.87
CA LYS A 143 4.68 11.33 24.81
C LYS A 143 3.30 10.66 24.76
N LEU A 144 3.22 9.42 24.28
CA LEU A 144 1.98 8.65 24.08
C LEU A 144 1.66 7.70 25.25
N ARG A 145 2.55 7.58 26.25
CA ARG A 145 2.51 6.55 27.29
C ARG A 145 1.25 6.50 28.16
N ASN A 146 0.51 7.61 28.24
CA ASN A 146 -0.71 7.69 29.06
C ASN A 146 -1.97 7.25 28.29
N GLY A 147 -1.83 6.84 27.03
CA GLY A 147 -2.96 6.44 26.19
C GLY A 147 -3.55 5.10 26.60
N ASN A 148 -4.87 5.04 26.79
CA ASN A 148 -5.62 3.80 27.05
C ASN A 148 -6.16 3.16 25.76
N LEU A 149 -6.23 3.95 24.70
CA LEU A 149 -6.60 3.53 23.35
C LEU A 149 -5.86 4.37 22.32
N GLY A 150 -5.75 3.84 21.12
CA GLY A 150 -5.18 4.57 20.00
C GLY A 150 -5.32 3.85 18.67
N ILE A 151 -5.03 4.60 17.61
CA ILE A 151 -4.99 4.13 16.23
C ILE A 151 -3.66 4.54 15.60
N GLY A 152 -3.22 3.76 14.62
CA GLY A 152 -1.98 3.95 13.91
C GLY A 152 -2.11 3.56 12.45
N HIS A 153 -1.15 4.01 11.66
CA HIS A 153 -1.16 3.84 10.22
C HIS A 153 0.24 3.74 9.62
N THR A 154 0.42 2.87 8.62
CA THR A 154 1.56 2.85 7.69
C THR A 154 1.10 3.23 6.29
N ARG A 155 1.77 4.19 5.65
CA ARG A 155 1.36 4.73 4.34
C ARG A 155 2.25 4.24 3.22
N TYR A 156 1.61 3.93 2.10
CA TYR A 156 2.17 3.98 0.76
C TYR A 156 1.38 5.02 -0.04
N SER A 157 2.03 5.80 -0.90
CA SER A 157 1.34 6.79 -1.73
C SER A 157 0.73 6.10 -2.93
N THR A 158 -0.58 5.88 -2.87
CA THR A 158 -1.40 5.43 -4.00
C THR A 158 -1.83 6.65 -4.82
N THR A 159 -2.27 7.69 -4.12
CA THR A 159 -2.49 9.05 -4.61
C THR A 159 -1.92 10.09 -3.63
N GLY A 160 -1.52 11.24 -4.17
CA GLY A 160 -0.95 12.35 -3.40
C GLY A 160 0.55 12.22 -3.09
N ILE A 161 1.19 13.37 -2.87
CA ILE A 161 2.64 13.48 -2.73
C ILE A 161 3.11 12.82 -1.42
N SER A 162 4.31 12.25 -1.41
CA SER A 162 4.93 11.70 -0.19
C SER A 162 5.40 12.83 0.75
N GLU A 163 4.46 13.36 1.53
CA GLU A 163 4.68 14.49 2.44
C GLU A 163 4.11 14.21 3.83
N LEU A 164 4.71 14.85 4.84
CA LEU A 164 4.32 14.70 6.24
C LEU A 164 2.84 15.06 6.48
N GLN A 165 2.30 16.02 5.73
CA GLN A 165 0.89 16.43 5.84
C GLN A 165 -0.10 15.32 5.46
N ASN A 166 0.33 14.38 4.61
CA ASN A 166 -0.48 13.22 4.21
C ASN A 166 -0.37 12.05 5.18
N CYS A 167 0.46 12.17 6.24
CA CYS A 167 0.60 11.13 7.25
C CYS A 167 -0.68 11.02 8.08
N GLN A 168 -1.23 9.80 8.13
CA GLN A 168 -2.36 9.45 8.98
C GLN A 168 -1.87 9.02 10.38
N PRO A 169 -2.73 8.95 11.42
CA PRO A 169 -4.15 9.30 11.44
C PRO A 169 -4.42 10.80 11.29
N PHE A 170 -5.52 11.19 10.64
CA PHE A 170 -5.99 12.58 10.63
C PHE A 170 -6.74 12.88 11.91
N VAL A 171 -6.35 13.95 12.61
CA VAL A 171 -7.03 14.42 13.83
C VAL A 171 -7.68 15.76 13.55
N VAL A 172 -8.99 15.82 13.70
CA VAL A 172 -9.78 17.03 13.41
C VAL A 172 -10.69 17.34 14.59
N ASP A 173 -10.86 18.62 14.88
CA ASP A 173 -11.84 19.10 15.84
C ASP A 173 -13.20 19.23 15.16
N THR A 174 -14.25 18.73 15.80
CA THR A 174 -15.61 18.75 15.27
C THR A 174 -16.54 19.41 16.29
N LEU A 175 -17.78 19.70 15.88
CA LEU A 175 -18.83 20.16 16.80
C LEU A 175 -18.97 19.26 18.05
N HIS A 176 -18.65 17.98 17.88
CA HIS A 176 -18.84 16.94 18.90
C HIS A 176 -17.56 16.58 19.65
N GLY A 177 -16.48 17.33 19.42
CA GLY A 177 -15.13 17.08 19.93
C GLY A 177 -14.20 16.44 18.90
N LYS A 178 -12.98 16.12 19.30
CA LYS A 178 -11.95 15.59 18.39
C LYS A 178 -12.26 14.17 17.92
N ILE A 179 -12.00 13.91 16.66
CA ILE A 179 -11.92 12.56 16.08
C ILE A 179 -10.54 12.31 15.50
N ALA A 180 -10.14 11.03 15.50
CA ALA A 180 -8.97 10.57 14.76
C ALA A 180 -9.38 9.50 13.77
N VAL A 181 -8.93 9.58 12.52
CA VAL A 181 -9.29 8.64 11.45
C VAL A 181 -8.04 8.07 10.80
N ALA A 182 -8.00 6.75 10.68
CA ALA A 182 -7.03 6.01 9.88
C ALA A 182 -7.75 5.17 8.83
N HIS A 183 -7.22 5.14 7.62
CA HIS A 183 -7.88 4.65 6.42
C HIS A 183 -6.91 3.85 5.56
N ASN A 184 -7.36 2.67 5.13
CA ASN A 184 -6.75 1.86 4.09
C ASN A 184 -7.76 1.69 2.96
N GLY A 185 -7.45 2.20 1.77
CA GLY A 185 -8.34 2.16 0.61
C GLY A 185 -8.22 3.39 -0.28
N GLU A 186 -9.15 3.53 -1.21
CA GLU A 186 -9.30 4.68 -2.11
C GLU A 186 -10.78 4.87 -2.46
N LEU A 187 -11.21 6.13 -2.48
CA LEU A 187 -12.59 6.50 -2.78
C LEU A 187 -12.78 6.68 -4.28
N VAL A 188 -13.52 5.78 -4.91
CA VAL A 188 -13.82 5.81 -6.36
C VAL A 188 -14.52 7.09 -6.83
N ASN A 189 -15.17 7.81 -5.92
CA ASN A 189 -15.91 9.06 -6.16
C ASN A 189 -15.33 10.26 -5.38
N ALA A 190 -14.02 10.23 -5.07
CA ALA A 190 -13.34 11.29 -4.32
C ALA A 190 -13.55 12.70 -4.91
N SER A 191 -13.57 12.83 -6.25
CA SER A 191 -13.75 14.12 -6.94
C SER A 191 -15.10 14.78 -6.63
N ALA A 192 -16.19 14.02 -6.68
CA ALA A 192 -17.53 14.52 -6.36
C ALA A 192 -17.65 14.88 -4.87
N LEU A 193 -17.15 14.01 -4.00
CA LEU A 193 -17.14 14.22 -2.55
C LEU A 193 -16.32 15.44 -2.14
N ARG A 194 -15.16 15.67 -2.79
CA ARG A 194 -14.34 16.85 -2.57
C ARG A 194 -15.11 18.14 -2.89
N LYS A 195 -15.80 18.18 -4.03
CA LYS A 195 -16.65 19.32 -4.40
C LYS A 195 -17.77 19.53 -3.37
N LYS A 196 -18.38 18.46 -2.87
CA LYS A 196 -19.41 18.53 -1.82
C LYS A 196 -18.85 19.18 -0.55
N VAL A 197 -17.72 18.69 -0.03
CA VAL A 197 -17.09 19.22 1.19
C VAL A 197 -16.71 20.69 1.02
N MET A 198 -16.09 21.06 -0.10
CA MET A 198 -15.72 22.47 -0.36
C MET A 198 -16.92 23.40 -0.50
N ARG A 199 -18.06 22.92 -1.05
CA ARG A 199 -19.31 23.70 -1.11
C ARG A 199 -19.91 24.00 0.26
N HIS A 200 -19.58 23.21 1.28
CA HIS A 200 -19.94 23.48 2.67
C HIS A 200 -18.96 24.44 3.36
N GLY A 201 -18.03 25.05 2.63
CA GLY A 201 -17.07 26.01 3.17
C GLY A 201 -15.86 25.39 3.89
N VAL A 202 -15.69 24.07 3.79
CA VAL A 202 -14.57 23.35 4.41
C VAL A 202 -13.33 23.40 3.49
N GLY A 203 -12.24 23.95 4.01
CA GLY A 203 -10.94 23.92 3.34
C GLY A 203 -10.24 22.57 3.54
N LEU A 204 -9.63 22.06 2.48
CA LEU A 204 -8.81 20.85 2.51
C LEU A 204 -7.33 21.23 2.39
N SER A 205 -6.49 20.66 3.25
CA SER A 205 -5.05 20.91 3.29
C SER A 205 -4.26 19.94 2.43
N THR A 206 -4.88 18.83 2.05
CA THR A 206 -4.27 17.73 1.31
C THR A 206 -5.14 17.27 0.14
N SER A 207 -4.60 16.36 -0.66
CA SER A 207 -5.33 15.58 -1.66
C SER A 207 -5.69 14.18 -1.16
N SER A 208 -5.52 13.89 0.14
CA SER A 208 -5.72 12.56 0.70
C SER A 208 -7.20 12.28 0.91
N ASP A 209 -7.65 11.12 0.44
CA ASP A 209 -8.98 10.59 0.74
C ASP A 209 -9.24 10.52 2.25
N SER A 210 -8.18 10.34 3.05
CA SER A 210 -8.32 10.22 4.50
C SER A 210 -8.71 11.55 5.16
N GLU A 211 -8.21 12.68 4.65
CA GLU A 211 -8.69 14.00 5.07
C GLU A 211 -10.14 14.18 4.62
N LEU A 212 -10.45 13.81 3.38
CA LEU A 212 -11.80 13.91 2.83
C LEU A 212 -12.83 13.11 3.64
N ILE A 213 -12.52 11.86 3.98
CA ILE A 213 -13.33 10.99 4.86
C ILE A 213 -13.50 11.64 6.23
N THR A 214 -12.43 12.19 6.80
CA THR A 214 -12.49 12.85 8.12
C THR A 214 -13.43 14.05 8.08
N GLN A 215 -13.37 14.87 7.02
CA GLN A 215 -14.25 16.01 6.85
C GLN A 215 -15.71 15.59 6.58
N LEU A 216 -15.94 14.54 5.78
CA LEU A 216 -17.28 13.99 5.57
C LEU A 216 -17.93 13.50 6.86
N LEU A 217 -17.16 12.87 7.75
CA LEU A 217 -17.63 12.44 9.08
C LEU A 217 -17.93 13.65 10.00
N ALA A 218 -17.20 14.75 9.83
CA ALA A 218 -17.42 15.98 10.59
C ALA A 218 -18.69 16.74 10.14
N LEU A 219 -19.11 16.60 8.88
CA LEU A 219 -20.36 17.19 8.39
C LEU A 219 -21.58 16.57 9.09
N THR A 220 -22.55 17.41 9.43
CA THR A 220 -23.83 16.95 9.98
C THR A 220 -24.61 16.19 8.89
N PRO A 221 -24.95 14.91 9.10
CA PRO A 221 -25.69 14.14 8.11
C PRO A 221 -27.15 14.62 8.06
N PRO A 222 -27.86 14.45 6.93
CA PRO A 222 -29.25 14.89 6.78
C PRO A 222 -30.23 14.31 7.82
N MET A 223 -29.89 13.17 8.42
CA MET A 223 -30.73 12.44 9.38
C MET A 223 -30.47 12.82 10.85
N GLU A 224 -29.53 13.71 11.15
CA GLU A 224 -29.24 14.13 12.53
C GLU A 224 -30.23 15.25 12.94
N GLU A 225 -31.25 14.88 13.71
CA GLU A 225 -32.33 15.77 14.17
C GLU A 225 -32.00 16.52 15.49
N LEU A 226 -30.96 16.11 16.21
CA LEU A 226 -30.57 16.61 17.54
C LEU A 226 -29.09 17.02 17.57
N ASP A 227 -28.72 17.98 18.41
CA ASP A 227 -27.33 18.41 18.66
C ASP A 227 -26.45 17.34 19.38
N THR A 228 -26.85 16.06 19.35
CA THR A 228 -26.12 14.95 19.96
C THR A 228 -25.31 14.18 18.92
N PRO A 229 -24.05 13.80 19.21
CA PRO A 229 -23.25 13.02 18.27
C PRO A 229 -23.81 11.61 18.06
N ASP A 230 -24.39 11.37 16.88
CA ASP A 230 -24.65 10.01 16.39
C ASP A 230 -23.56 9.59 15.39
N TRP A 231 -22.45 9.09 15.93
CA TRP A 231 -21.34 8.59 15.11
C TRP A 231 -21.71 7.39 14.26
N VAL A 232 -22.66 6.56 14.69
CA VAL A 232 -23.10 5.41 13.90
C VAL A 232 -23.88 5.89 12.68
N ALA A 233 -24.79 6.86 12.84
CA ALA A 233 -25.49 7.49 11.72
C ALA A 233 -24.53 8.22 10.77
N ARG A 234 -23.53 8.93 11.29
CA ARG A 234 -22.48 9.59 10.48
C ARG A 234 -21.67 8.59 9.67
N ILE A 235 -21.24 7.49 10.30
CA ILE A 235 -20.52 6.40 9.61
C ILE A 235 -21.43 5.74 8.57
N LYS A 236 -22.70 5.46 8.87
CA LYS A 236 -23.66 4.93 7.89
C LYS A 236 -23.85 5.86 6.70
N ASN A 237 -23.96 7.16 6.94
CA ASN A 237 -24.09 8.16 5.89
C ASN A 237 -22.84 8.18 5.01
N LEU A 238 -21.65 8.19 5.62
CA LEU A 238 -20.38 8.03 4.89
C LEU A 238 -20.44 6.79 4.01
N MET A 239 -20.78 5.63 4.57
CA MET A 239 -20.80 4.36 3.83
C MET A 239 -21.83 4.30 2.70
N THR A 240 -22.89 5.11 2.80
CA THR A 240 -23.90 5.25 1.74
C THR A 240 -23.37 6.11 0.60
N GLU A 241 -22.56 7.12 0.92
CA GLU A 241 -21.96 8.04 -0.06
C GLU A 241 -20.66 7.51 -0.66
N THR A 242 -19.99 6.56 0.01
CA THR A 242 -18.75 5.93 -0.43
C THR A 242 -18.97 4.42 -0.63
N PRO A 243 -19.23 3.95 -1.86
CA PRO A 243 -19.64 2.56 -2.07
C PRO A 243 -18.50 1.56 -1.83
N THR A 244 -17.26 1.90 -2.19
CA THR A 244 -16.02 1.14 -1.94
C THR A 244 -14.83 2.07 -2.29
N SER A 245 -13.59 1.83 -1.89
CA SER A 245 -13.07 0.70 -1.13
C SER A 245 -12.31 1.19 0.09
N TYR A 246 -12.65 0.70 1.29
CA TYR A 246 -12.01 1.16 2.51
C TYR A 246 -12.18 0.20 3.70
N SER A 247 -11.12 0.15 4.51
CA SER A 247 -11.15 -0.22 5.92
C SER A 247 -10.82 1.03 6.74
N LEU A 248 -11.66 1.36 7.73
CA LEU A 248 -11.53 2.58 8.53
C LEU A 248 -11.45 2.26 10.01
N LEU A 249 -10.60 2.99 10.71
CA LEU A 249 -10.61 3.13 12.16
C LEU A 249 -10.95 4.57 12.51
N VAL A 250 -12.04 4.77 13.26
CA VAL A 250 -12.46 6.08 13.78
C VAL A 250 -12.38 6.05 15.29
N MET A 251 -11.47 6.81 15.87
CA MET A 251 -11.36 6.99 17.32
C MET A 251 -12.15 8.22 17.75
N TYR A 252 -13.03 8.04 18.73
CA TYR A 252 -13.81 9.12 19.35
C TYR A 252 -13.96 8.83 20.85
N LYS A 253 -13.60 9.80 21.69
CA LYS A 253 -13.60 9.66 23.16
C LYS A 253 -12.92 8.37 23.63
N ASP A 254 -13.69 7.43 24.16
CA ASP A 254 -13.28 6.16 24.78
C ASP A 254 -13.51 4.93 23.89
N VAL A 255 -13.85 5.13 22.61
CA VAL A 255 -14.12 4.04 21.67
C VAL A 255 -13.36 4.17 20.36
N ILE A 256 -13.13 3.01 19.72
CA ILE A 256 -12.71 2.90 18.32
C ILE A 256 -13.83 2.22 17.55
N TYR A 257 -14.28 2.84 16.45
CA TYR A 257 -15.12 2.20 15.46
C TYR A 257 -14.23 1.58 14.38
N ALA A 258 -14.35 0.27 14.18
CA ALA A 258 -13.76 -0.46 13.08
C ALA A 258 -14.84 -0.69 12.01
N VAL A 259 -14.58 -0.20 10.80
CA VAL A 259 -15.57 -0.16 9.72
C VAL A 259 -14.96 -0.76 8.46
N ARG A 260 -15.73 -1.59 7.78
CA ARG A 260 -15.36 -2.18 6.49
C ARG A 260 -16.43 -1.83 5.46
N ASP A 261 -16.03 -1.40 4.26
CA ASP A 261 -16.95 -1.00 3.20
C ASP A 261 -17.98 -2.11 2.88
N PRO A 262 -19.15 -1.78 2.30
CA PRO A 262 -20.20 -2.76 2.01
C PRO A 262 -19.72 -3.96 1.17
N TYR A 263 -18.79 -3.77 0.23
CA TYR A 263 -18.20 -4.84 -0.58
C TYR A 263 -17.15 -5.67 0.17
N GLY A 264 -16.66 -5.15 1.30
CA GLY A 264 -15.62 -5.78 2.10
C GLY A 264 -14.30 -5.86 1.36
N ASN A 265 -13.99 -4.90 0.48
CA ASN A 265 -12.90 -4.99 -0.47
C ASN A 265 -11.52 -5.02 0.23
N ARG A 266 -11.32 -4.15 1.23
CA ARG A 266 -10.08 -4.12 2.03
C ARG A 266 -10.19 -5.01 3.26
N PRO A 267 -9.09 -5.63 3.71
CA PRO A 267 -9.12 -6.51 4.87
C PRO A 267 -9.18 -5.70 6.18
N LEU A 268 -9.83 -6.29 7.19
CA LEU A 268 -9.85 -5.77 8.56
C LEU A 268 -10.16 -6.92 9.54
N SER A 269 -9.23 -7.20 10.43
CA SER A 269 -9.26 -8.29 11.40
C SER A 269 -9.26 -7.78 12.83
N ILE A 270 -9.90 -8.50 13.74
CA ILE A 270 -9.93 -8.23 15.18
C ILE A 270 -9.18 -9.34 15.92
N GLY A 271 -8.38 -8.95 16.91
CA GLY A 271 -7.68 -9.83 17.83
C GLY A 271 -7.88 -9.44 19.29
N ARG A 272 -7.51 -10.35 20.19
CA ARG A 272 -7.56 -10.19 21.65
C ARG A 272 -6.16 -10.29 22.23
N LEU A 273 -5.72 -9.25 22.91
CA LEU A 273 -4.56 -9.32 23.78
C LEU A 273 -4.92 -10.21 24.97
N VAL A 274 -4.06 -11.20 25.22
CA VAL A 274 -4.21 -12.14 26.33
C VAL A 274 -2.88 -12.25 27.06
N PRO A 275 -2.88 -12.63 28.35
CA PRO A 275 -1.65 -12.85 29.09
C PRO A 275 -0.72 -13.81 28.34
N ILE A 276 0.57 -13.49 28.31
CA ILE A 276 1.59 -14.27 27.58
C ILE A 276 1.56 -15.75 27.99
N SER A 277 1.34 -16.03 29.28
CA SER A 277 1.21 -17.40 29.82
C SER A 277 0.07 -18.21 29.19
N LYS A 278 -0.95 -17.54 28.65
CA LYS A 278 -2.11 -18.15 28.02
C LYS A 278 -2.10 -18.07 26.49
N LEU A 279 -1.09 -17.44 25.87
CA LEU A 279 -1.03 -17.18 24.42
C LEU A 279 -1.08 -18.46 23.57
N HIS A 280 -0.44 -19.55 24.02
CA HIS A 280 -0.48 -20.85 23.32
C HIS A 280 -1.48 -21.85 23.89
N SER A 281 -2.21 -21.48 24.94
CA SER A 281 -3.24 -22.33 25.55
C SER A 281 -4.58 -22.21 24.81
N SER A 282 -5.31 -23.31 24.66
CA SER A 282 -6.69 -23.30 24.15
C SER A 282 -7.71 -22.73 25.15
N GLY A 283 -7.30 -22.45 26.40
CA GLY A 283 -8.17 -22.04 27.50
C GLY A 283 -8.35 -20.53 27.70
N ALA A 284 -7.74 -19.66 26.87
CA ALA A 284 -7.90 -18.20 27.02
C ALA A 284 -9.28 -17.73 26.54
N GLY A 285 -10.19 -17.57 27.48
CA GLY A 285 -11.56 -17.10 27.24
C GLY A 285 -11.63 -15.59 27.01
N GLU A 286 -12.85 -15.06 26.83
CA GLU A 286 -13.09 -13.62 26.73
C GLU A 286 -12.75 -12.89 28.04
N ALA A 287 -12.92 -13.54 29.18
CA ALA A 287 -12.55 -13.02 30.50
C ALA A 287 -11.05 -12.79 30.70
N ASP A 288 -10.19 -13.42 29.88
CA ASP A 288 -8.74 -13.24 29.92
C ASP A 288 -8.25 -12.12 28.98
N THR A 289 -9.16 -11.30 28.45
CA THR A 289 -8.81 -10.26 27.48
C THR A 289 -8.29 -9.02 28.19
N GLU A 290 -7.01 -8.71 28.00
CA GLU A 290 -6.38 -7.49 28.53
C GLU A 290 -6.66 -6.27 27.62
N GLY A 291 -6.95 -6.52 26.35
CA GLY A 291 -7.28 -5.49 25.38
C GLY A 291 -7.71 -6.06 24.04
N TRP A 292 -8.28 -5.20 23.21
CA TRP A 292 -8.74 -5.51 21.87
C TRP A 292 -7.89 -4.80 20.85
N VAL A 293 -7.53 -5.51 19.78
CA VAL A 293 -6.77 -4.95 18.66
C VAL A 293 -7.54 -5.15 17.37
N VAL A 294 -7.38 -4.20 16.46
CA VAL A 294 -7.93 -4.27 15.10
C VAL A 294 -6.83 -3.92 14.12
N SER A 295 -6.73 -4.65 13.01
CA SER A 295 -5.63 -4.51 12.06
C SER A 295 -6.05 -4.85 10.64
N SER A 296 -5.43 -4.23 9.64
CA SER A 296 -5.56 -4.69 8.24
C SER A 296 -5.25 -6.20 8.09
N GLU A 297 -4.33 -6.76 8.88
CA GLU A 297 -3.92 -8.17 8.78
C GLU A 297 -3.75 -8.85 10.13
N SER A 298 -4.14 -10.13 10.21
CA SER A 298 -3.97 -10.95 11.40
C SER A 298 -2.50 -11.25 11.73
N CYS A 299 -1.60 -11.13 10.76
CA CYS A 299 -0.16 -11.38 10.95
C CYS A 299 0.48 -10.43 11.97
N SER A 300 -0.14 -9.27 12.21
CA SER A 300 0.29 -8.31 13.23
C SER A 300 0.07 -8.80 14.66
N PHE A 301 -0.88 -9.70 14.88
CA PHE A 301 -1.30 -10.13 16.21
C PHE A 301 -0.23 -10.95 16.94
N GLN A 302 0.52 -11.78 16.22
CA GLN A 302 1.57 -12.61 16.81
C GLN A 302 2.68 -11.76 17.45
N SER A 303 3.05 -10.64 16.82
CA SER A 303 4.12 -9.75 17.28
C SER A 303 3.82 -9.03 18.60
N ILE A 304 2.55 -8.99 19.01
CA ILE A 304 2.07 -8.30 20.21
C ILE A 304 1.39 -9.23 21.21
N GLY A 305 1.45 -10.55 21.00
CA GLY A 305 0.77 -11.52 21.86
C GLY A 305 -0.76 -11.46 21.80
N ALA A 306 -1.33 -11.06 20.66
CA ALA A 306 -2.76 -11.11 20.43
C ALA A 306 -3.17 -12.42 19.74
N LYS A 307 -4.33 -12.95 20.13
CA LYS A 307 -5.01 -14.06 19.45
C LYS A 307 -5.98 -13.53 18.42
N TYR A 308 -5.98 -14.13 17.23
CA TYR A 308 -7.02 -13.89 16.24
C TYR A 308 -8.41 -14.18 16.84
N TYR A 309 -9.36 -13.26 16.61
CA TYR A 309 -10.74 -13.41 17.05
C TYR A 309 -11.68 -13.63 15.86
N ARG A 310 -11.78 -12.65 14.95
CA ARG A 310 -12.56 -12.73 13.70
C ARG A 310 -12.23 -11.58 12.76
N GLU A 311 -12.70 -11.65 11.52
CA GLU A 311 -12.77 -10.49 10.62
C GLU A 311 -13.95 -9.56 10.95
N VAL A 312 -13.77 -8.28 10.62
CA VAL A 312 -14.88 -7.33 10.44
C VAL A 312 -15.60 -7.70 9.15
N GLN A 313 -16.92 -7.88 9.23
CA GLN A 313 -17.72 -8.31 8.08
C GLN A 313 -17.90 -7.17 7.06
N PRO A 314 -18.12 -7.48 5.77
CA PRO A 314 -18.47 -6.47 4.78
C PRO A 314 -19.67 -5.62 5.23
N GLY A 315 -19.52 -4.31 5.24
CA GLY A 315 -20.53 -3.35 5.70
C GLY A 315 -20.67 -3.22 7.22
N GLU A 316 -19.91 -3.97 8.02
CA GLU A 316 -20.04 -3.97 9.48
C GLU A 316 -19.40 -2.72 10.12
N ILE A 317 -20.10 -2.18 11.11
CA ILE A 317 -19.60 -1.16 12.03
C ILE A 317 -19.44 -1.81 13.42
N VAL A 318 -18.21 -2.02 13.84
CA VAL A 318 -17.88 -2.59 15.15
C VAL A 318 -17.39 -1.49 16.08
N GLN A 319 -18.03 -1.33 17.22
CA GLN A 319 -17.52 -0.50 18.31
C GLN A 319 -16.64 -1.36 19.23
N ILE A 320 -15.45 -0.83 19.52
CA ILE A 320 -14.47 -1.41 20.44
C ILE A 320 -14.31 -0.44 21.60
N SER A 321 -14.51 -0.92 22.83
CA SER A 321 -14.41 -0.14 24.07
C SER A 321 -13.70 -0.93 25.15
N LYS A 322 -13.43 -0.28 26.30
CA LYS A 322 -12.90 -0.97 27.49
C LYS A 322 -13.77 -2.14 27.99
N ASN A 323 -15.06 -2.13 27.64
CA ASN A 323 -16.03 -3.16 28.02
C ASN A 323 -16.14 -4.30 26.99
N GLY A 324 -15.41 -4.23 25.88
CA GLY A 324 -15.46 -5.23 24.81
C GLY A 324 -15.96 -4.70 23.47
N LEU A 325 -16.35 -5.65 22.62
CA LEU A 325 -16.80 -5.42 21.24
C LEU A 325 -18.33 -5.42 21.13
N LYS A 326 -18.86 -4.56 20.28
CA LYS A 326 -20.28 -4.58 19.89
C LYS A 326 -20.41 -4.34 18.40
N SER A 327 -21.06 -5.25 17.68
CA SER A 327 -21.51 -5.00 16.31
C SER A 327 -22.73 -4.09 16.36
N LEU A 328 -22.63 -2.88 15.81
CA LEU A 328 -23.68 -1.86 15.92
C LEU A 328 -24.60 -1.85 14.70
N SER A 329 -24.06 -2.15 13.52
CA SER A 329 -24.83 -2.18 12.28
C SER A 329 -24.08 -2.91 11.18
N VAL A 330 -24.84 -3.36 10.17
CA VAL A 330 -24.31 -3.79 8.88
C VAL A 330 -25.01 -2.97 7.79
N VAL A 331 -24.24 -2.20 7.01
CA VAL A 331 -24.75 -1.50 5.83
C VAL A 331 -24.77 -2.50 4.66
N PRO A 332 -25.94 -2.74 4.04
CA PRO A 332 -26.04 -3.72 2.96
C PRO A 332 -25.37 -3.22 1.68
N ARG A 333 -24.94 -4.17 0.84
CA ARG A 333 -24.60 -3.91 -0.57
C ARG A 333 -25.87 -3.74 -1.41
N PRO A 334 -25.76 -3.18 -2.63
CA PRO A 334 -26.80 -3.29 -3.65
C PRO A 334 -27.28 -4.74 -3.81
N GLU A 335 -28.59 -4.90 -4.05
CA GLU A 335 -29.21 -6.22 -4.13
C GLU A 335 -28.68 -7.01 -5.33
N GLY A 336 -28.27 -8.26 -5.08
CA GLY A 336 -27.76 -9.17 -6.12
C GLY A 336 -26.22 -9.20 -6.24
N ASP A 337 -25.53 -8.18 -5.71
CA ASP A 337 -24.08 -8.09 -5.79
C ASP A 337 -23.37 -9.02 -4.81
N PRO A 338 -22.38 -9.81 -5.28
CA PRO A 338 -21.54 -10.58 -4.38
C PRO A 338 -20.58 -9.66 -3.60
N PRO A 339 -19.99 -10.13 -2.49
CA PRO A 339 -18.80 -9.51 -1.92
C PRO A 339 -17.73 -9.34 -2.99
N ALA A 340 -16.86 -8.34 -2.81
CA ALA A 340 -15.78 -8.08 -3.76
C ALA A 340 -14.45 -7.89 -3.01
N PHE A 341 -14.08 -8.85 -2.16
CA PHE A 341 -12.79 -8.85 -1.47
C PHE A 341 -11.64 -8.82 -2.49
N CYS A 342 -10.63 -7.98 -2.26
CA CYS A 342 -9.55 -7.78 -3.23
C CYS A 342 -8.77 -9.09 -3.45
N ILE A 343 -8.83 -9.65 -4.66
CA ILE A 343 -8.14 -10.93 -4.95
C ILE A 343 -6.61 -10.78 -4.87
N PHE A 344 -6.10 -9.57 -5.07
CA PHE A 344 -4.67 -9.28 -5.03
C PHE A 344 -4.07 -9.34 -3.62
N GLU A 345 -4.90 -9.26 -2.57
CA GLU A 345 -4.47 -9.56 -1.21
C GLU A 345 -3.96 -11.01 -1.11
N TYR A 346 -4.62 -11.96 -1.78
CA TYR A 346 -4.13 -13.34 -1.88
C TYR A 346 -2.95 -13.50 -2.82
N VAL A 347 -2.93 -12.81 -3.96
CA VAL A 347 -1.87 -12.96 -4.98
C VAL A 347 -0.52 -12.46 -4.46
N TYR A 348 -0.47 -11.25 -3.89
CA TYR A 348 0.79 -10.55 -3.64
C TYR A 348 0.84 -9.80 -2.30
N PHE A 349 -0.14 -8.95 -2.01
CA PHE A 349 0.00 -7.90 -0.99
C PHE A 349 0.13 -8.40 0.45
N ALA A 350 -0.76 -9.32 0.84
CA ALA A 350 -0.78 -9.76 2.22
C ALA A 350 0.42 -10.63 2.55
N ARG A 351 0.81 -10.59 3.82
CA ARG A 351 1.85 -11.47 4.34
C ARG A 351 1.32 -12.91 4.33
N PRO A 352 2.13 -13.92 3.95
CA PRO A 352 1.63 -15.28 3.78
C PRO A 352 1.00 -15.91 5.04
N ASP A 353 1.39 -15.47 6.24
CA ASP A 353 0.87 -15.91 7.53
C ASP A 353 -0.41 -15.17 7.98
N SER A 354 -0.96 -14.28 7.14
CA SER A 354 -2.28 -13.68 7.35
C SER A 354 -3.42 -14.63 7.04
N ILE A 355 -4.55 -14.42 7.72
CA ILE A 355 -5.79 -15.18 7.58
C ILE A 355 -6.89 -14.24 7.08
N PHE A 356 -7.49 -14.59 5.95
CA PHE A 356 -8.68 -13.93 5.40
C PHE A 356 -9.70 -14.99 5.01
N GLU A 357 -10.97 -14.71 5.20
CA GLU A 357 -12.08 -15.61 4.84
C GLU A 357 -11.91 -17.03 5.42
N GLY A 358 -11.30 -17.13 6.60
CA GLY A 358 -11.03 -18.40 7.30
C GLY A 358 -9.81 -19.18 6.78
N GLN A 359 -9.05 -18.65 5.83
CA GLN A 359 -7.93 -19.35 5.20
C GLN A 359 -6.63 -18.54 5.26
N MET A 360 -5.51 -19.26 5.39
CA MET A 360 -4.18 -18.66 5.38
C MET A 360 -3.76 -18.30 3.94
N VAL A 361 -3.20 -17.11 3.75
CA VAL A 361 -2.72 -16.63 2.44
C VAL A 361 -1.68 -17.58 1.83
N TYR A 362 -0.76 -18.12 2.64
CA TYR A 362 0.23 -19.10 2.22
C TYR A 362 -0.40 -20.33 1.55
N THR A 363 -1.43 -20.90 2.17
CA THR A 363 -2.14 -22.08 1.64
C THR A 363 -2.87 -21.75 0.35
N VAL A 364 -3.47 -20.56 0.24
CA VAL A 364 -4.13 -20.10 -0.98
C VAL A 364 -3.13 -20.01 -2.13
N ARG A 365 -1.96 -19.38 -1.90
CA ARG A 365 -0.89 -19.29 -2.91
C ARG A 365 -0.36 -20.66 -3.33
N GLN A 366 -0.24 -21.62 -2.42
CA GLN A 366 0.08 -23.01 -2.78
C GLN A 366 -0.97 -23.62 -3.71
N ARG A 367 -2.27 -23.40 -3.45
CA ARG A 367 -3.34 -23.88 -4.35
C ARG A 367 -3.27 -23.21 -5.72
N CYS A 368 -2.99 -21.91 -5.79
CA CYS A 368 -2.76 -21.23 -7.07
C CYS A 368 -1.60 -21.86 -7.86
N GLY A 369 -0.51 -22.20 -7.18
CA GLY A 369 0.62 -22.92 -7.78
C GLY A 369 0.26 -24.31 -8.32
N ARG A 370 -0.53 -25.08 -7.57
CA ARG A 370 -1.05 -26.38 -8.03
C ARG A 370 -1.95 -26.21 -9.26
N GLN A 371 -2.87 -25.26 -9.22
CA GLN A 371 -3.76 -24.97 -10.35
C GLN A 371 -2.96 -24.55 -11.59
N LEU A 372 -1.90 -23.75 -11.41
CA LEU A 372 -1.01 -23.34 -12.49
C LEU A 372 -0.26 -24.52 -13.12
N ALA A 373 0.15 -25.52 -12.33
CA ALA A 373 0.77 -26.74 -12.85
C ALA A 373 -0.21 -27.61 -13.65
N ILE A 374 -1.51 -27.57 -13.31
CA ILE A 374 -2.56 -28.26 -14.06
C ILE A 374 -2.80 -27.54 -15.41
N GLU A 375 -2.90 -26.22 -15.40
CA GLU A 375 -3.23 -25.42 -16.59
C GLU A 375 -2.05 -25.25 -17.55
N ALA A 376 -0.83 -25.21 -17.02
CA ALA A 376 0.36 -24.87 -17.79
C ALA A 376 1.57 -25.78 -17.48
N PRO A 377 1.47 -27.11 -17.62
CA PRO A 377 2.60 -28.00 -17.42
C PRO A 377 3.73 -27.74 -18.44
N THR A 378 4.93 -28.24 -18.15
CA THR A 378 6.07 -28.24 -19.08
C THR A 378 7.09 -29.28 -18.66
N ASP A 379 7.81 -29.83 -19.63
CA ASP A 379 8.95 -30.67 -19.36
C ASP A 379 10.12 -29.79 -18.91
N ALA A 380 10.59 -30.02 -17.69
CA ALA A 380 11.70 -29.32 -17.07
C ALA A 380 12.34 -30.24 -16.01
N ASP A 381 13.43 -29.78 -15.38
CA ASP A 381 14.17 -30.61 -14.43
C ASP A 381 14.02 -30.12 -12.98
N VAL A 382 13.80 -28.81 -12.79
CA VAL A 382 13.62 -28.19 -11.46
C VAL A 382 12.57 -27.07 -11.49
N VAL A 383 11.92 -26.85 -10.35
CA VAL A 383 11.04 -25.70 -10.11
C VAL A 383 11.72 -24.78 -9.10
N SER A 384 11.63 -23.48 -9.33
CA SER A 384 12.10 -22.46 -8.39
C SER A 384 11.18 -21.25 -8.40
N THR A 385 11.52 -20.23 -7.62
CA THR A 385 10.72 -19.01 -7.46
C THR A 385 11.57 -17.77 -7.65
N VAL A 386 10.94 -16.66 -8.03
CA VAL A 386 11.45 -15.33 -7.69
C VAL A 386 11.15 -15.10 -6.21
N PRO A 387 12.15 -14.96 -5.31
CA PRO A 387 11.88 -14.81 -3.89
C PRO A 387 11.35 -13.40 -3.55
N GLU A 388 10.40 -13.24 -2.63
CA GLU A 388 9.92 -14.23 -1.64
C GLU A 388 8.42 -14.54 -1.79
N SER A 389 7.63 -13.65 -2.40
CA SER A 389 6.16 -13.69 -2.50
C SER A 389 5.62 -14.94 -3.20
N ALA A 390 6.28 -15.37 -4.27
CA ALA A 390 5.87 -16.49 -5.12
C ALA A 390 6.28 -17.88 -4.59
N THR A 391 7.09 -17.94 -3.52
CA THR A 391 7.60 -19.20 -2.94
C THR A 391 6.50 -20.23 -2.66
N PRO A 392 5.35 -19.87 -2.03
CA PRO A 392 4.30 -20.85 -1.79
C PRO A 392 3.71 -21.39 -3.09
N ALA A 393 3.52 -20.54 -4.11
CA ALA A 393 3.05 -20.99 -5.42
C ALA A 393 4.07 -21.93 -6.10
N ALA A 394 5.37 -21.66 -5.97
CA ALA A 394 6.42 -22.56 -6.46
C ALA A 394 6.41 -23.94 -5.81
N LEU A 395 6.24 -23.98 -4.49
CA LEU A 395 6.09 -25.24 -3.76
C LEU A 395 4.83 -26.00 -4.19
N GLY A 396 3.72 -25.28 -4.41
CA GLY A 396 2.48 -25.87 -4.94
C GLY A 396 2.66 -26.45 -6.35
N TYR A 397 3.30 -25.69 -7.25
CA TYR A 397 3.57 -26.12 -8.62
C TYR A 397 4.49 -27.35 -8.65
N ALA A 398 5.58 -27.33 -7.87
CA ALA A 398 6.53 -28.43 -7.73
C ALA A 398 5.83 -29.72 -7.26
N GLN A 399 5.03 -29.61 -6.19
CA GLN A 399 4.28 -30.74 -5.65
C GLN A 399 3.30 -31.34 -6.68
N GLN A 400 2.60 -30.49 -7.44
CA GLN A 400 1.61 -30.94 -8.42
C GLN A 400 2.24 -31.50 -9.70
N SER A 401 3.38 -30.96 -10.13
CA SER A 401 4.10 -31.41 -11.33
C SER A 401 5.02 -32.61 -11.07
N GLY A 402 5.34 -32.91 -9.81
CA GLY A 402 6.31 -33.94 -9.43
C GLY A 402 7.77 -33.53 -9.63
N LEU A 403 8.03 -32.27 -9.98
CA LEU A 403 9.38 -31.72 -10.14
C LEU A 403 9.96 -31.31 -8.77
N PRO A 404 11.27 -31.50 -8.53
CA PRO A 404 11.89 -31.04 -7.31
C PRO A 404 11.93 -29.51 -7.24
N TYR A 405 11.54 -28.94 -6.10
CA TYR A 405 11.79 -27.53 -5.80
C TYR A 405 13.25 -27.36 -5.38
N VAL A 406 13.96 -26.44 -6.04
CA VAL A 406 15.36 -26.11 -5.74
C VAL A 406 15.52 -24.60 -5.79
N GLU A 407 16.24 -24.01 -4.83
CA GLU A 407 16.54 -22.59 -4.85
C GLU A 407 17.57 -22.28 -5.96
N VAL A 408 17.23 -21.37 -6.88
CA VAL A 408 18.14 -20.94 -7.96
C VAL A 408 18.62 -19.50 -7.80
N LEU A 409 17.97 -18.74 -6.92
CA LEU A 409 18.25 -17.34 -6.62
C LEU A 409 18.39 -17.13 -5.11
N CYS A 410 19.40 -16.39 -4.70
CA CYS A 410 19.55 -15.86 -3.36
C CYS A 410 19.26 -14.35 -3.37
N LYS A 411 18.23 -13.91 -2.63
CA LYS A 411 17.87 -12.49 -2.52
C LYS A 411 18.78 -11.79 -1.51
N ASN A 412 19.39 -10.68 -1.90
CA ASN A 412 20.16 -9.84 -1.00
C ASN A 412 19.22 -9.00 -0.11
N ARG A 413 19.07 -9.42 1.15
CA ARG A 413 18.17 -8.78 2.13
C ARG A 413 18.62 -7.40 2.61
N TYR A 414 19.86 -7.00 2.31
CA TYR A 414 20.43 -5.74 2.77
C TYR A 414 20.36 -4.62 1.72
N VAL A 415 19.79 -4.90 0.55
CA VAL A 415 19.58 -3.88 -0.49
C VAL A 415 18.25 -3.17 -0.22
N GLY A 416 18.33 -1.97 0.35
CA GLY A 416 17.18 -1.08 0.50
C GLY A 416 16.70 -0.47 -0.82
N ARG A 417 15.76 0.48 -0.77
CA ARG A 417 15.35 1.27 -1.94
C ARG A 417 16.61 1.86 -2.60
N THR A 418 16.79 1.58 -3.89
CA THR A 418 17.96 2.01 -4.64
C THR A 418 18.03 3.54 -4.59
N PHE A 419 19.02 4.09 -3.88
CA PHE A 419 19.34 5.52 -3.95
C PHE A 419 19.52 5.94 -5.41
N ILE A 420 19.20 7.19 -5.76
CA ILE A 420 19.42 7.77 -7.09
C ILE A 420 20.84 7.43 -7.56
N GLN A 421 20.96 6.48 -8.50
CA GLN A 421 22.27 6.06 -9.00
C GLN A 421 22.66 7.01 -10.14
N PRO A 422 23.81 7.71 -10.04
CA PRO A 422 24.18 8.81 -10.93
C PRO A 422 24.61 8.38 -12.35
N ASN A 423 24.66 7.08 -12.67
CA ASN A 423 24.98 6.64 -14.03
C ASN A 423 24.18 5.40 -14.49
N THR A 424 23.97 5.30 -15.80
CA THR A 424 23.21 4.25 -16.50
C THR A 424 23.80 2.84 -16.32
N ARG A 425 25.15 2.71 -16.23
CA ARG A 425 25.85 1.44 -16.01
C ARG A 425 25.52 0.85 -14.62
N LEU A 426 25.52 1.68 -13.59
CA LEU A 426 25.23 1.30 -12.21
C LEU A 426 23.73 1.02 -12.02
N ARG A 427 22.86 1.69 -12.78
CA ARG A 427 21.42 1.37 -12.88
C ARG A 427 21.18 -0.02 -13.49
N GLN A 428 21.86 -0.37 -14.59
CA GLN A 428 21.76 -1.71 -15.20
C GLN A 428 22.28 -2.83 -14.29
N LEU A 429 23.28 -2.54 -13.44
CA LEU A 429 23.76 -3.47 -12.40
C LEU A 429 22.80 -3.62 -11.21
N GLY A 430 21.73 -2.83 -11.12
CA GLY A 430 20.82 -2.77 -9.98
C GLY A 430 20.06 -4.09 -9.70
N VAL A 431 19.71 -4.86 -10.74
CA VAL A 431 19.03 -6.16 -10.56
C VAL A 431 20.03 -7.25 -10.14
N ALA A 432 21.23 -7.25 -10.72
CA ALA A 432 22.33 -8.12 -10.30
C ALA A 432 22.78 -7.88 -8.85
N LYS A 433 22.53 -6.68 -8.29
CA LYS A 433 22.73 -6.40 -6.86
C LYS A 433 21.69 -7.06 -5.95
N LYS A 434 20.47 -7.31 -6.46
CA LYS A 434 19.35 -7.84 -5.67
C LYS A 434 19.34 -9.36 -5.60
N PHE A 435 19.82 -10.05 -6.63
CA PHE A 435 19.79 -11.51 -6.69
C PHE A 435 21.14 -12.08 -7.11
N GLY A 436 21.61 -13.11 -6.39
CA GLY A 436 22.73 -13.96 -6.79
C GLY A 436 22.22 -15.31 -7.31
N ALA A 437 22.78 -15.79 -8.42
CA ALA A 437 22.46 -17.12 -8.94
C ALA A 437 23.18 -18.21 -8.14
N LEU A 438 22.46 -19.29 -7.80
CA LEU A 438 22.99 -20.48 -7.13
C LEU A 438 23.35 -21.55 -8.17
N THR A 439 24.36 -21.27 -9.00
CA THR A 439 24.71 -22.03 -10.20
C THR A 439 24.79 -23.55 -10.00
N ASP A 440 25.40 -24.02 -8.92
CA ASP A 440 25.58 -25.45 -8.62
C ASP A 440 24.24 -26.23 -8.58
N ASN A 441 23.14 -25.53 -8.29
CA ASN A 441 21.83 -26.15 -8.16
C ASN A 441 21.18 -26.47 -9.52
N PHE A 442 21.51 -25.72 -10.59
CA PHE A 442 20.75 -25.74 -11.84
C PHE A 442 21.56 -25.66 -13.14
N ALA A 443 22.89 -25.55 -13.09
CA ALA A 443 23.72 -25.57 -14.30
C ALA A 443 23.43 -26.83 -15.15
N GLY A 444 23.19 -26.62 -16.44
CA GLY A 444 22.81 -27.67 -17.40
C GLY A 444 21.35 -28.12 -17.34
N LYS A 445 20.51 -27.51 -16.48
CA LYS A 445 19.10 -27.90 -16.29
C LYS A 445 18.11 -26.92 -16.91
N ARG A 446 16.91 -27.43 -17.21
CA ARG A 446 15.72 -26.68 -17.59
C ARG A 446 14.99 -26.25 -16.32
N VAL A 447 14.81 -24.95 -16.14
CA VAL A 447 14.26 -24.34 -14.92
C VAL A 447 12.85 -23.83 -15.18
N VAL A 448 11.88 -24.23 -14.35
CA VAL A 448 10.60 -23.53 -14.22
C VAL A 448 10.74 -22.49 -13.12
N LEU A 449 10.63 -21.21 -13.46
CA LEU A 449 10.68 -20.10 -12.51
C LEU A 449 9.28 -19.55 -12.30
N ILE A 450 8.79 -19.65 -11.06
CA ILE A 450 7.48 -19.12 -10.68
C ILE A 450 7.63 -17.67 -10.19
N ASP A 451 6.75 -16.81 -10.67
CA ASP A 451 6.59 -15.44 -10.19
C ASP A 451 5.12 -15.20 -9.81
N ASP A 452 4.84 -14.21 -8.96
CA ASP A 452 3.46 -13.92 -8.55
C ASP A 452 2.70 -13.14 -9.63
N SER A 453 3.34 -12.14 -10.24
CA SER A 453 2.74 -11.25 -11.23
C SER A 453 3.81 -10.62 -12.13
N ILE A 454 3.40 -10.18 -13.32
CA ILE A 454 4.25 -9.38 -14.23
C ILE A 454 3.48 -8.13 -14.61
N VAL A 455 3.97 -6.96 -14.17
CA VAL A 455 3.34 -5.64 -14.41
C VAL A 455 3.95 -4.95 -15.62
N ARG A 456 5.24 -4.61 -15.55
CA ARG A 456 5.98 -3.89 -16.61
C ARG A 456 7.04 -4.76 -17.31
N GLY A 457 7.33 -5.96 -16.79
CA GLY A 457 8.34 -6.88 -17.36
C GLY A 457 9.81 -6.56 -17.04
N ASN A 458 10.12 -5.37 -16.54
CA ASN A 458 11.49 -4.91 -16.32
C ASN A 458 12.30 -5.70 -15.28
N THR A 459 11.63 -6.38 -14.35
CA THR A 459 12.28 -7.13 -13.26
C THR A 459 12.66 -8.56 -13.67
N ILE A 460 11.81 -9.22 -14.45
CA ILE A 460 11.96 -10.64 -14.78
C ILE A 460 12.99 -10.87 -15.89
N SER A 461 13.09 -9.97 -16.89
CA SER A 461 14.03 -10.14 -18.02
C SER A 461 15.50 -10.23 -17.56
N PRO A 462 16.00 -9.36 -16.64
CA PRO A 462 17.36 -9.51 -16.12
C PRO A 462 17.58 -10.78 -15.29
N ILE A 463 16.54 -11.27 -14.59
CA ILE A 463 16.62 -12.53 -13.82
C ILE A 463 16.77 -13.72 -14.78
N ILE A 464 15.98 -13.75 -15.86
CA ILE A 464 16.08 -14.80 -16.88
C ILE A 464 17.47 -14.80 -17.51
N LYS A 465 17.97 -13.61 -17.87
CA LYS A 465 19.32 -13.46 -18.41
C LYS A 465 20.39 -13.99 -17.46
N LEU A 466 20.31 -13.62 -16.17
CA LEU A 466 21.22 -14.11 -15.14
C LEU A 466 21.22 -15.65 -15.04
N LEU A 467 20.04 -16.29 -15.05
CA LEU A 467 19.95 -17.75 -14.99
C LEU A 467 20.53 -18.43 -16.23
N LYS A 468 20.28 -17.88 -17.43
CA LYS A 468 20.86 -18.39 -18.68
C LYS A 468 22.39 -18.24 -18.70
N GLU A 469 22.91 -17.08 -18.29
CA GLU A 469 24.36 -16.84 -18.18
C GLU A 469 25.02 -17.73 -17.12
N ALA A 470 24.30 -18.09 -16.06
CA ALA A 470 24.73 -19.06 -15.06
C ALA A 470 24.57 -20.53 -15.50
N GLY A 471 24.10 -20.81 -16.72
CA GLY A 471 24.12 -22.15 -17.31
C GLY A 471 22.78 -22.90 -17.32
N ALA A 472 21.64 -22.24 -17.08
CA ALA A 472 20.34 -22.86 -17.37
C ALA A 472 20.17 -23.08 -18.89
N THR A 473 19.73 -24.28 -19.29
CA THR A 473 19.50 -24.61 -20.71
C THR A 473 18.19 -24.02 -21.23
N GLU A 474 17.16 -24.05 -20.39
CA GLU A 474 15.85 -23.45 -20.64
C GLU A 474 15.34 -22.74 -19.39
N VAL A 475 14.57 -21.67 -19.57
CA VAL A 475 13.92 -20.93 -18.48
C VAL A 475 12.46 -20.72 -18.83
N HIS A 476 11.57 -21.48 -18.20
CA HIS A 476 10.11 -21.41 -18.37
C HIS A 476 9.52 -20.57 -17.24
N ILE A 477 8.90 -19.43 -17.59
CA ILE A 477 8.20 -18.61 -16.61
C ILE A 477 6.78 -19.12 -16.45
N ARG A 478 6.33 -19.19 -15.20
CA ARG A 478 4.94 -19.43 -14.84
C ARG A 478 4.52 -18.37 -13.83
N VAL A 479 3.42 -17.68 -14.14
CA VAL A 479 2.94 -16.58 -13.31
C VAL A 479 1.70 -17.05 -12.54
N ALA A 480 1.74 -16.96 -11.21
CA ALA A 480 0.68 -17.42 -10.30
C ALA A 480 -0.53 -16.47 -10.23
N SER A 481 -0.64 -15.56 -11.19
CA SER A 481 -1.80 -14.70 -11.44
C SER A 481 -2.08 -14.63 -12.94
N PRO A 482 -3.30 -14.23 -13.32
CA PRO A 482 -3.60 -13.80 -14.69
C PRO A 482 -2.84 -12.51 -15.06
N PRO A 483 -2.74 -12.19 -16.37
CA PRO A 483 -2.17 -10.93 -16.82
C PRO A 483 -2.95 -9.74 -16.29
N ILE A 484 -2.24 -8.74 -15.74
CA ILE A 484 -2.85 -7.50 -15.24
C ILE A 484 -3.10 -6.58 -16.43
N ARG A 485 -4.37 -6.29 -16.72
CA ARG A 485 -4.79 -5.52 -17.90
C ARG A 485 -5.44 -4.19 -17.58
N PHE A 486 -5.82 -3.97 -16.32
CA PHE A 486 -6.53 -2.78 -15.91
C PHE A 486 -5.89 -2.20 -14.64
N PRO A 487 -5.88 -0.86 -14.50
CA PRO A 487 -5.49 -0.21 -13.25
C PRO A 487 -6.42 -0.61 -12.10
N CYS A 488 -6.07 -0.23 -10.88
CA CYS A 488 -6.95 -0.33 -9.73
C CYS A 488 -7.25 1.09 -9.23
N TYR A 489 -8.51 1.34 -8.88
CA TYR A 489 -9.02 2.61 -8.36
C TYR A 489 -9.61 2.44 -6.95
N MET A 490 -9.25 1.35 -6.29
CA MET A 490 -9.82 0.92 -5.01
C MET A 490 -8.75 0.87 -3.92
N GLY A 491 -7.55 1.40 -4.19
CA GLY A 491 -6.42 1.46 -3.28
C GLY A 491 -5.12 0.97 -3.90
N ILE A 492 -5.14 0.01 -4.84
CA ILE A 492 -3.86 -0.60 -5.25
C ILE A 492 -3.21 0.31 -6.29
N ASN A 493 -1.95 0.69 -6.07
CA ASN A 493 -1.19 1.41 -7.09
C ASN A 493 -0.75 0.47 -8.23
N ILE A 494 -1.68 0.21 -9.15
CA ILE A 494 -1.42 -0.43 -10.45
C ILE A 494 -1.22 0.68 -11.48
N PRO A 495 -0.15 0.62 -12.31
CA PRO A 495 0.10 1.59 -13.36
C PRO A 495 -1.05 1.75 -14.37
N THR A 496 -0.96 2.78 -15.22
CA THR A 496 -1.96 3.04 -16.27
C THR A 496 -2.03 1.89 -17.29
N LYS A 497 -3.14 1.82 -18.04
CA LYS A 497 -3.35 0.73 -19.01
C LYS A 497 -2.23 0.65 -20.04
N GLU A 498 -1.69 1.79 -20.44
CA GLU A 498 -0.64 1.94 -21.45
C GLU A 498 0.72 1.46 -20.95
N GLU A 499 0.94 1.50 -19.64
CA GLU A 499 2.19 1.06 -19.01
C GLU A 499 2.24 -0.45 -18.76
N LEU A 500 1.07 -1.09 -18.61
CA LEU A 500 0.95 -2.53 -18.36
C LEU A 500 1.42 -3.35 -19.56
N ILE A 501 2.40 -4.23 -19.36
CA ILE A 501 2.97 -5.05 -20.44
C ILE A 501 1.89 -5.89 -21.13
N ALA A 502 0.87 -6.34 -20.39
CA ALA A 502 -0.22 -7.15 -20.92
C ALA A 502 -1.03 -6.47 -22.04
N ASN A 503 -1.00 -5.14 -22.11
CA ASN A 503 -1.73 -4.35 -23.10
C ASN A 503 -0.84 -3.83 -24.23
N LYS A 504 0.46 -4.14 -24.20
CA LYS A 504 1.39 -3.72 -25.24
C LYS A 504 1.53 -4.78 -26.33
N PRO A 505 1.93 -4.42 -27.56
CA PRO A 505 2.14 -5.37 -28.65
C PRO A 505 3.10 -6.51 -28.29
N GLU A 506 4.11 -6.22 -27.46
CA GLU A 506 5.10 -7.20 -27.01
C GLU A 506 4.50 -8.34 -26.18
N PHE A 507 3.27 -8.21 -25.69
CA PHE A 507 2.59 -9.29 -25.00
C PHE A 507 2.25 -10.48 -25.92
N GLU A 508 2.07 -10.24 -27.23
CA GLU A 508 1.78 -11.30 -28.21
C GLU A 508 2.89 -12.37 -28.23
N ASP A 509 4.15 -11.93 -28.09
CA ASP A 509 5.31 -12.79 -27.87
C ASP A 509 6.07 -12.37 -26.59
N ILE A 510 5.36 -12.44 -25.46
CA ILE A 510 5.95 -12.05 -24.18
C ILE A 510 7.19 -12.87 -23.83
N ALA A 511 7.25 -14.15 -24.27
CA ALA A 511 8.38 -15.03 -24.02
C ALA A 511 9.64 -14.54 -24.75
N GLY A 512 9.52 -14.23 -26.06
CA GLY A 512 10.59 -13.63 -26.83
C GLY A 512 11.02 -12.28 -26.26
N TYR A 513 10.06 -11.42 -25.90
CA TYR A 513 10.33 -10.09 -25.35
C TYR A 513 11.16 -10.11 -24.07
N ILE A 514 10.83 -10.98 -23.11
CA ILE A 514 11.58 -11.08 -21.84
C ILE A 514 12.77 -12.07 -21.92
N GLY A 515 12.96 -12.74 -23.06
CA GLY A 515 14.01 -13.72 -23.28
C GLY A 515 13.80 -15.06 -22.59
N ALA A 516 12.57 -15.42 -22.22
CA ALA A 516 12.21 -16.72 -21.65
C ALA A 516 12.08 -17.81 -22.75
N THR A 517 12.20 -19.08 -22.37
CA THR A 517 11.86 -20.21 -23.26
C THR A 517 10.35 -20.32 -23.46
N SER A 518 9.57 -20.12 -22.39
CA SER A 518 8.11 -20.05 -22.46
C SER A 518 7.57 -19.20 -21.32
N VAL A 519 6.39 -18.61 -21.50
CA VAL A 519 5.65 -17.91 -20.45
C VAL A 519 4.21 -18.39 -20.47
N ARG A 520 3.67 -18.72 -19.29
CA ARG A 520 2.24 -19.02 -19.10
C ARG A 520 1.76 -18.38 -17.80
N TYR A 521 0.51 -17.94 -17.82
CA TYR A 521 -0.18 -17.31 -16.70
C TYR A 521 -1.27 -18.24 -16.19
N LEU A 522 -1.58 -18.17 -14.90
CA LEU A 522 -2.79 -18.75 -14.34
C LEU A 522 -4.02 -18.09 -14.99
N SER A 523 -5.05 -18.86 -15.30
CA SER A 523 -6.32 -18.28 -15.80
C SER A 523 -7.08 -17.54 -14.69
N VAL A 524 -8.00 -16.63 -15.07
CA VAL A 524 -8.85 -15.92 -14.10
C VAL A 524 -9.73 -16.92 -13.34
N GLU A 525 -10.28 -17.88 -14.07
CA GLU A 525 -11.11 -18.96 -13.54
C GLU A 525 -10.30 -19.83 -12.57
N GLY A 526 -9.06 -20.18 -12.94
CA GLY A 526 -8.13 -20.92 -12.11
C GLY A 526 -7.78 -20.20 -10.81
N LEU A 527 -7.48 -18.90 -10.88
CA LEU A 527 -7.22 -18.07 -9.70
C LEU A 527 -8.44 -17.99 -8.77
N VAL A 528 -9.62 -17.68 -9.31
CA VAL A 528 -10.85 -17.56 -8.52
C VAL A 528 -11.19 -18.89 -7.87
N SER A 529 -11.11 -20.00 -8.62
CA SER A 529 -11.34 -21.35 -8.10
C SER A 529 -10.36 -21.70 -6.97
N ALA A 530 -9.06 -21.45 -7.17
CA ALA A 530 -8.03 -21.71 -6.17
C ALA A 530 -8.24 -20.90 -4.88
N VAL A 531 -8.69 -19.64 -4.98
CA VAL A 531 -9.01 -18.79 -3.82
C VAL A 531 -10.26 -19.30 -3.10
N GLN A 532 -11.34 -19.60 -3.83
CA GLN A 532 -12.63 -19.97 -3.24
C GLN A 532 -12.66 -21.40 -2.68
N SER A 533 -11.81 -22.31 -3.19
CA SER A 533 -11.84 -23.74 -2.83
C SER A 533 -11.69 -24.08 -1.35
N GLY A 534 -11.07 -23.22 -0.53
CA GLY A 534 -10.97 -23.45 0.92
C GLY A 534 -11.65 -22.40 1.77
N ILE A 535 -12.54 -21.60 1.18
CA ILE A 535 -13.49 -20.83 1.95
C ILE A 535 -14.59 -21.80 2.35
N GLU A 536 -14.62 -22.19 3.63
CA GLU A 536 -15.72 -22.97 4.16
C GLU A 536 -17.02 -22.20 3.90
N SER A 537 -18.03 -22.84 3.32
CA SER A 537 -19.37 -22.28 3.22
C SER A 537 -19.82 -22.01 4.65
N ARG A 538 -19.69 -20.76 5.13
CA ARG A 538 -20.00 -20.41 6.51
C ARG A 538 -21.39 -20.93 6.83
N GLY A 539 -21.43 -22.02 7.60
CA GLY A 539 -22.66 -22.51 8.19
C GLY A 539 -23.24 -21.34 8.96
N LYS A 540 -24.51 -21.02 8.67
CA LYS A 540 -25.35 -20.01 9.34
C LYS A 540 -24.76 -19.55 10.68
N ASP A 541 -24.01 -18.45 10.68
CA ASP A 541 -23.77 -17.76 11.94
C ASP A 541 -25.11 -17.11 12.29
N GLU A 542 -25.89 -17.78 13.16
CA GLU A 542 -27.26 -17.40 13.52
C GLU A 542 -27.37 -15.98 14.09
N ARG A 543 -26.23 -15.35 14.39
CA ARG A 543 -26.13 -13.99 14.95
C ARG A 543 -26.25 -12.88 13.89
N ILE A 544 -26.10 -13.18 12.60
CA ILE A 544 -26.20 -12.18 11.52
C ILE A 544 -26.93 -12.77 10.31
N SER A 545 -28.21 -12.45 10.18
CA SER A 545 -29.07 -12.85 9.06
C SER A 545 -28.73 -12.07 7.78
N THR A 546 -27.75 -12.52 7.00
CA THR A 546 -27.58 -12.10 5.60
C THR A 546 -27.97 -13.23 4.65
N LYS A 547 -28.92 -12.94 3.77
CA LYS A 547 -29.69 -13.89 2.96
C LYS A 547 -29.02 -14.32 1.65
N THR A 548 -27.72 -14.04 1.46
CA THR A 548 -27.01 -14.31 0.20
C THR A 548 -25.63 -14.92 0.44
N THR A 549 -25.54 -16.23 0.18
CA THR A 549 -24.37 -17.13 0.28
C THR A 549 -23.46 -17.12 -0.97
N ARG A 550 -23.44 -16.05 -1.76
CA ARG A 550 -22.56 -15.97 -2.93
C ARG A 550 -21.17 -15.52 -2.51
N LEU A 551 -20.17 -16.37 -2.77
CA LEU A 551 -18.76 -16.00 -2.69
C LEU A 551 -18.43 -15.04 -3.84
N GLY A 552 -17.54 -14.07 -3.59
CA GLY A 552 -17.09 -13.15 -4.62
C GLY A 552 -15.82 -12.42 -4.24
N HIS A 553 -15.04 -12.11 -5.28
CA HIS A 553 -13.75 -11.45 -5.18
C HIS A 553 -13.66 -10.41 -6.27
N CYS A 554 -13.03 -9.27 -5.97
CA CYS A 554 -12.75 -8.25 -6.95
C CYS A 554 -11.60 -8.72 -7.87
N THR A 555 -11.91 -8.89 -9.15
CA THR A 555 -10.95 -9.21 -10.23
C THR A 555 -10.81 -8.08 -11.24
N ALA A 556 -11.11 -6.84 -10.84
CA ALA A 556 -11.21 -5.70 -11.75
C ALA A 556 -9.91 -5.43 -12.53
N CYS A 557 -8.75 -5.49 -11.88
CA CYS A 557 -7.44 -5.33 -12.51
C CYS A 557 -7.11 -6.40 -13.57
N LEU A 558 -7.80 -7.54 -13.53
CA LEU A 558 -7.64 -8.67 -14.45
C LEU A 558 -8.68 -8.66 -15.57
N THR A 559 -9.91 -8.23 -15.25
CA THR A 559 -11.11 -8.42 -16.11
C THR A 559 -11.75 -7.13 -16.61
N GLY A 560 -11.41 -5.98 -16.00
CA GLY A 560 -12.04 -4.70 -16.27
C GLY A 560 -13.45 -4.54 -15.68
N LYS A 561 -13.95 -5.55 -14.97
CA LYS A 561 -15.26 -5.53 -14.31
C LYS A 561 -15.10 -5.04 -12.88
N TYR A 562 -15.32 -3.76 -12.67
CA TYR A 562 -15.32 -3.15 -11.34
C TYR A 562 -16.64 -3.47 -10.62
N PRO A 563 -16.62 -3.64 -9.28
CA PRO A 563 -17.83 -3.93 -8.49
C PRO A 563 -18.78 -2.74 -8.42
N VAL A 564 -18.30 -1.54 -8.75
CA VAL A 564 -19.04 -0.29 -8.74
C VAL A 564 -18.77 0.47 -10.03
N GLU A 565 -19.68 1.37 -10.40
CA GLU A 565 -19.43 2.33 -11.48
C GLU A 565 -18.34 3.30 -11.05
N LEU A 566 -17.38 3.56 -11.95
CA LEU A 566 -16.30 4.50 -11.71
C LEU A 566 -16.74 5.89 -12.17
N GLU A 567 -16.49 6.91 -11.34
CA GLU A 567 -16.68 8.30 -11.75
C GLU A 567 -15.44 8.75 -12.54
N TRP A 568 -15.65 9.14 -13.80
CA TRP A 568 -14.59 9.58 -14.73
C TRP A 568 -14.25 11.07 -14.58
#